data_AF-A0A6L9KSS3-F1
#
_entry.id   AF-A0A6L9KSS3-F1
#
_cell.length_a   1.000
_cell.length_b   1.000
_cell.length_c   1.000
_cell.angle_alpha   90.00
_cell.angle_beta   90.00
_cell.angle_gamma   90.00
#
_symmetry.space_group_name_H-M   'P 1'
#
loop_
_entity.id
_entity.type
_entity.pdbx_description
1 polymer ?
#
loop_
_entity_poly.entity_id
_entity_poly.type
_entity_poly.pdbx_seq_one_letter_code
_entity_poly.pdbx_strand_id
1 'polypeptide(L)' 'MKTIQYELHDGIATITFDEPNSPVNTMGLQWQEDLSELVAQVLADQDRIKGILLTSAKSTFFA' A
#
# COMPACT_ATOMS: atom_id res chain seq x y z
N MET A 1 -6.58 -4.87 4.51
CA MET A 1 -5.55 -4.00 5.11
C MET A 1 -6.13 -2.74 5.75
N LYS A 2 -5.56 -2.27 6.87
CA LYS A 2 -6.05 -1.10 7.64
C LYS A 2 -5.28 0.20 7.36
N THR A 3 -4.01 0.10 7.02
CA THR A 3 -3.06 1.20 6.83
C THR A 3 -2.57 1.31 5.38
N ILE A 4 -2.98 0.38 4.52
CA ILE A 4 -2.61 0.31 3.11
C ILE A 4 -3.87 0.06 2.29
N GLN A 5 -4.04 0.82 1.21
CA GLN A 5 -5.06 0.60 0.19
C GLN A 5 -4.39 0.07 -1.08
N TYR A 6 -5.05 -0.85 -1.78
CA TYR A 6 -4.54 -1.46 -3.00
C TYR A 6 -5.60 -1.46 -4.09
N GLU A 7 -5.24 -0.95 -5.26
CA GLU A 7 -6.08 -0.95 -6.45
C GLU A 7 -5.26 -1.40 -7.66
N LEU A 8 -5.84 -2.20 -8.55
CA LEU A 8 -5.21 -2.61 -9.80
C LEU A 8 -6.10 -2.19 -10.97
N HIS A 9 -5.62 -1.21 -11.76
CA HIS A 9 -6.34 -0.67 -12.91
C HIS A 9 -5.41 -0.56 -14.12
N ASP A 10 -5.83 -1.06 -15.28
CA ASP A 10 -5.04 -1.08 -16.54
C ASP A 10 -3.62 -1.66 -16.43
N GLY A 11 -3.42 -2.54 -15.45
CA GLY A 11 -2.12 -3.16 -15.15
C GLY A 11 -1.18 -2.30 -14.30
N ILE A 12 -1.66 -1.19 -13.73
CA ILE A 12 -0.94 -0.43 -12.72
C ILE A 12 -1.53 -0.72 -11.35
N ALA A 13 -0.71 -1.30 -10.47
CA ALA A 13 -1.06 -1.48 -9.06
C ALA A 13 -0.74 -0.19 -8.30
N THR A 14 -1.77 0.49 -7.80
CA THR A 14 -1.63 1.66 -6.94
C THR A 14 -1.76 1.23 -5.48
N ILE A 15 -0.70 1.49 -4.72
CA ILE A 15 -0.62 1.22 -3.29
C ILE A 15 -0.58 2.57 -2.58
N THR A 16 -1.54 2.81 -1.71
CA THR A 16 -1.66 4.08 -0.97
C THR A 16 -1.47 3.81 0.52
N PHE A 17 -0.44 4.41 1.11
CA PHE A 17 -0.24 4.39 2.56
C PHE A 17 -1.14 5.42 3.23
N ASP A 18 -1.97 4.95 4.16
CA ASP A 18 -2.96 5.77 4.85
C ASP A 18 -3.21 5.26 6.28
N GLU A 19 -2.28 5.57 7.18
CA GLU A 19 -2.41 5.21 8.59
C GLU A 19 -3.59 5.97 9.25
N PRO A 20 -4.60 5.28 9.82
CA PRO A 20 -5.76 5.94 10.41
C PRO A 20 -5.40 6.66 11.71
N ASN A 21 -6.05 7.79 11.97
CA ASN A 21 -5.84 8.61 13.18
C ASN A 21 -4.40 9.10 13.40
N SER A 22 -3.56 9.05 12.37
CA SER A 22 -2.18 9.55 12.40
C SER A 22 -1.96 10.59 11.29
N PRO A 23 -1.21 11.68 11.55
CA PRO A 23 -0.87 12.67 10.53
C PRO A 23 0.20 12.18 9.54
N VAL A 24 0.95 11.14 9.87
CA VAL A 24 2.02 10.55 9.05
C VAL A 24 1.90 9.03 9.04
N ASN A 25 2.43 8.40 7.98
CA ASN A 25 2.57 6.95 7.93
C ASN A 25 3.87 6.54 8.63
N THR A 26 3.80 5.52 9.49
CA THR A 26 4.96 4.99 10.21
C THR A 26 5.05 3.48 10.08
N MET A 27 6.25 2.92 10.31
CA MET A 27 6.48 1.48 10.27
C MET A 27 6.03 0.79 11.57
N GLY A 28 4.77 0.99 11.95
CA GLY A 28 4.15 0.34 13.11
C GLY A 28 3.84 -1.15 12.87
N LEU A 29 3.45 -1.86 13.92
CA LEU A 29 3.11 -3.29 13.83
C LEU A 29 1.99 -3.55 12.82
N GLN A 30 0.92 -2.77 12.87
CA GLN A 30 -0.21 -2.93 11.95
C GLN A 30 0.19 -2.72 10.49
N TRP A 31 1.09 -1.77 10.21
CA TRP A 31 1.58 -1.52 8.85
C TRP A 31 2.42 -2.68 8.33
N GLN A 32 3.22 -3.33 9.18
CA GLN A 32 4.00 -4.51 8.79
C GLN A 32 3.11 -5.72 8.48
N GLU A 33 2.04 -5.92 9.26
CA GLU A 33 1.01 -6.92 8.98
C GLU A 33 0.33 -6.65 7.64
N ASP A 34 -0.13 -5.42 7.43
CA ASP A 34 -0.76 -5.00 6.18
C ASP A 34 0.18 -5.12 4.98
N LEU A 35 1.47 -4.80 5.13
CA LEU A 35 2.45 -4.95 4.06
C LEU A 35 2.66 -6.43 3.69
N SER A 36 2.62 -7.33 4.67
CA SER A 36 2.73 -8.77 4.40
C SER A 36 1.51 -9.29 3.62
N GLU A 37 0.31 -8.86 4.00
CA GLU A 37 -0.93 -9.12 3.25
C GLU A 37 -0.86 -8.54 1.83
N LEU A 38 -0.37 -7.30 1.68
CA LEU A 38 -0.21 -6.63 0.40
C LEU A 38 0.70 -7.40 -0.54
N VAL A 39 1.88 -7.81 -0.06
CA VAL A 39 2.87 -8.51 -0.89
C VAL A 39 2.28 -9.84 -1.39
N ALA A 40 1.52 -10.55 -0.55
CA ALA A 40 0.82 -11.75 -0.98
C ALA A 40 -0.20 -11.46 -2.11
N GLN A 41 -0.97 -10.36 -1.99
CA GLN A 41 -1.91 -9.94 -3.01
C GLN A 41 -1.22 -9.53 -4.32
N VAL A 42 -0.12 -8.77 -4.24
CA VAL A 42 0.66 -8.34 -5.41
C VAL A 42 1.25 -9.53 -6.15
N LEU A 43 1.76 -10.54 -5.44
CA LEU A 43 2.26 -11.78 -6.04
C LEU A 43 1.14 -12.56 -6.73
N ALA A 44 -0.06 -12.61 -6.15
CA ALA A 44 -1.22 -13.26 -6.77
C ALA A 44 -1.65 -12.54 -8.08
N ASP A 45 -1.48 -11.22 -8.15
CA ASP A 45 -1.81 -10.40 -9.32
C ASP A 45 -0.63 -10.21 -10.30
N GLN A 46 0.54 -10.82 -10.06
CA GLN A 46 1.79 -10.48 -10.77
C GLN A 46 1.68 -10.44 -12.30
N ASP A 47 0.94 -11.38 -12.91
CA ASP A 47 0.83 -11.52 -14.36
C ASP A 47 0.00 -10.39 -15.00
N ARG A 48 -0.78 -9.69 -14.17
CA ARG A 48 -1.62 -8.55 -14.57
C ARG A 48 -0.90 -7.22 -14.34
N ILE A 49 0.18 -7.21 -13.55
CA ILE A 49 0.89 -5.99 -13.15
C ILE A 49 1.99 -5.67 -14.18
N LYS A 50 1.88 -4.50 -14.79
CA LYS A 50 2.90 -3.88 -15.67
C LYS A 50 3.77 -2.89 -14.91
N GLY A 51 3.28 -2.36 -13.79
CA GLY A 51 3.99 -1.40 -12.95
C GLY A 51 3.28 -1.17 -11.62
N ILE A 52 4.02 -0.64 -10.65
CA ILE A 52 3.52 -0.36 -9.30
C ILE A 52 3.76 1.12 -8.99
N LEU A 53 2.74 1.79 -8.48
CA LEU A 53 2.81 3.14 -7.93
C LEU A 53 2.65 3.08 -6.41
N LEU A 54 3.64 3.59 -5.69
CA LEU A 54 3.56 3.79 -4.23
C LEU A 54 3.21 5.25 -3.96
N THR A 55 2.14 5.48 -3.20
CA THR A 55 1.66 6.82 -2.86
C THR A 55 1.35 6.94 -1.37
N SER A 56 1.14 8.18 -0.92
CA SER A 56 0.72 8.48 0.44
C SER A 56 -0.54 9.33 0.39
N ALA A 57 -1.50 9.04 1.28
CA ALA A 57 -2.66 9.87 1.54
C ALA A 57 -2.35 11.03 2.52
N LYS A 58 -1.10 11.13 2.99
CA LYS A 58 -0.64 12.17 3.93
C LYS A 58 0.15 13.26 3.21
N SER A 59 0.40 14.37 3.91
CA SER A 59 1.18 15.49 3.38
C SER A 59 2.66 15.15 3.15
N THR A 60 3.17 14.15 3.87
CA THR A 60 4.48 13.54 3.66
C THR A 60 4.30 12.10 3.14
N PHE A 61 5.32 11.56 2.48
CA PHE A 61 5.25 10.19 1.97
C PHE A 61 5.20 9.16 3.11
N PHE A 62 6.22 9.19 3.96
CA PHE A 62 6.42 8.31 5.10
C PHE A 62 7.39 9.03 6.06
N ALA A 63 7.26 8.80 7.36
CA ALA A 63 8.13 9.41 8.37
C ALA A 63 9.29 8.50 8.76
#